data_AF-A0A199P630-F1
#
_entry.id   AF-A0A199P630-F1
#
_cell.length_a   1.000
_cell.length_b   1.000
_cell.length_c   1.000
_cell.angle_alpha   90.00
_cell.angle_beta   90.00
_cell.angle_gamma   90.00
#
_symmetry.space_group_name_H-M   'P 1'
#
loop_
_entity.id
_entity.type
_entity.pdbx_description
1 polymer ?
#
loop_
_entity_poly.entity_id
_entity_poly.type
_entity_poly.pdbx_seq_one_letter_code
_entity_poly.pdbx_strand_id
1 'polypeptide(L)'
;MPTLRRFPVLPMLCALVALGAAPPAWADMFGSPEEVARSWVGHDASELMMQWPVDRGLYTSENTETHETAYTYNFGIDAHYRTDYWTTDGGIVGMDGNTPIFEQIGHSQTVFVPTEQHCEVTFVANAEGIITRYDFAGSKCQPYFRGWGRPRKKK
;
A
#
# COMPACT_ATOMS: atom_id res chain seq x y z
N MET A 1 63.67 -20.87 39.82
CA MET A 1 64.46 -19.64 39.53
C MET A 1 65.78 -20.11 38.93
N PRO A 2 66.26 -19.61 37.77
CA PRO A 2 66.37 -18.18 37.45
C PRO A 2 65.98 -17.74 36.01
N THR A 3 65.89 -16.40 35.88
CA THR A 3 66.14 -15.51 34.72
C THR A 3 65.21 -15.46 33.49
N LEU A 4 64.43 -14.37 33.44
CA LEU A 4 63.82 -13.74 32.26
C LEU A 4 64.87 -13.20 31.28
N ARG A 5 64.58 -13.30 29.98
CA ARG A 5 65.02 -12.36 28.92
C ARG A 5 63.82 -11.93 28.07
N ARG A 6 63.62 -10.62 27.97
CA ARG A 6 62.67 -9.93 27.07
C ARG A 6 63.25 -9.87 25.64
N PHE A 7 62.38 -9.85 24.63
CA PHE A 7 62.38 -8.94 23.46
C PHE A 7 61.08 -9.18 22.63
N PRO A 8 60.63 -8.21 21.81
CA PRO A 8 59.23 -7.78 21.82
C PRO A 8 58.54 -7.76 20.43
N VAL A 9 57.27 -7.32 20.41
CA VAL A 9 56.53 -6.71 19.29
C VAL A 9 56.05 -7.63 18.15
N LEU A 10 54.75 -7.95 18.13
CA LEU A 10 53.77 -7.42 17.14
C LEU A 10 52.37 -8.03 17.40
N PRO A 11 51.33 -7.22 17.69
CA PRO A 11 49.96 -7.69 17.68
C PRO A 11 49.40 -7.49 16.26
N MET A 12 49.23 -8.55 15.48
CA MET A 12 48.48 -8.46 14.24
C MET A 12 46.99 -8.63 14.55
N LEU A 13 46.36 -7.50 14.90
CA LEU A 13 44.92 -7.32 14.77
C LEU A 13 44.54 -7.47 13.28
N CYS A 14 43.78 -8.52 12.95
CA CYS A 14 42.88 -8.47 11.81
C CYS A 14 41.49 -8.88 12.30
N ALA A 15 40.65 -7.87 12.40
CA ALA A 15 39.24 -7.95 12.68
C ALA A 15 38.55 -8.91 11.71
N LEU A 16 38.08 -10.04 12.23
CA LEU A 16 36.94 -10.74 11.63
C LEU A 16 35.70 -9.91 11.97
N VAL A 17 35.47 -8.90 11.15
CA VAL A 17 34.23 -8.15 11.07
C VAL A 17 33.11 -9.17 10.96
N ALA A 18 32.22 -9.11 11.93
CA ALA A 18 30.99 -9.86 11.99
C ALA A 18 30.40 -10.01 10.59
N LEU A 19 30.15 -11.24 10.16
CA LEU A 19 29.07 -11.51 9.23
C LEU A 19 27.81 -10.98 9.93
N GLY A 20 27.51 -9.70 9.68
CA GLY A 20 26.22 -9.12 9.98
C GLY A 20 25.22 -9.96 9.21
N ALA A 21 24.46 -10.77 9.93
CA ALA A 21 23.17 -11.23 9.44
C ALA A 21 22.50 -9.98 8.88
N ALA A 22 22.33 -9.94 7.55
CA ALA A 22 21.50 -8.93 6.94
C ALA A 22 20.17 -8.99 7.70
N PRO A 23 19.70 -7.88 8.30
CA PRO A 23 18.40 -7.89 8.95
C PRO A 23 17.40 -8.42 7.92
N PRO A 24 16.52 -9.36 8.29
CA PRO A 24 15.49 -9.82 7.38
C PRO A 24 14.77 -8.58 6.86
N ALA A 25 14.72 -8.49 5.53
CA ALA A 25 14.12 -7.38 4.82
C ALA A 25 12.79 -7.02 5.48
N TRP A 26 12.57 -5.73 5.76
CA TRP A 26 11.36 -5.15 6.35
C TRP A 26 10.08 -5.31 5.49
N ALA A 27 9.99 -6.36 4.68
CA ALA A 27 8.84 -6.66 3.84
C ALA A 27 7.61 -7.09 4.66
N ASP A 28 7.82 -7.66 5.86
CA ASP A 28 6.76 -8.16 6.76
C ASP A 28 6.42 -7.19 7.90
N MET A 29 7.03 -6.00 7.94
CA MET A 29 6.87 -5.09 9.09
C MET A 29 5.52 -4.36 9.11
N PHE A 30 4.77 -4.43 8.01
CA PHE A 30 3.42 -3.90 7.87
C PHE A 30 2.50 -5.09 7.68
N GLY A 31 1.65 -5.38 8.68
CA GLY A 31 0.72 -6.50 8.63
C GLY A 31 -0.18 -6.48 7.39
N SER A 32 -0.87 -7.59 7.13
CA SER A 32 -1.75 -7.68 5.96
C SER A 32 -2.80 -6.57 5.97
N PRO A 33 -3.28 -6.11 4.81
CA PRO A 33 -4.33 -5.08 4.75
C PRO A 33 -5.55 -5.44 5.60
N GLU A 34 -5.91 -6.72 5.63
CA GLU A 34 -7.00 -7.21 6.47
C GLU A 34 -6.67 -7.11 7.97
N GLU A 35 -5.43 -7.37 8.40
CA GLU A 35 -5.01 -7.17 9.79
C GLU A 35 -5.08 -5.70 10.20
N VAL A 36 -4.75 -4.80 9.28
CA VAL A 36 -4.90 -3.35 9.51
C VAL A 36 -6.38 -2.99 9.61
N ALA A 37 -7.24 -3.47 8.71
CA ALA A 37 -8.69 -3.26 8.81
C ALA A 37 -9.24 -3.78 10.16
N ARG A 38 -8.87 -5.01 10.53
CA ARG A 38 -9.27 -5.62 11.80
C ARG A 38 -8.84 -4.80 13.01
N SER A 39 -7.66 -4.17 12.95
CA SER A 39 -7.14 -3.38 14.08
C SER A 39 -7.99 -2.16 14.43
N TRP A 40 -8.85 -1.69 13.51
CA TRP A 40 -9.73 -0.55 13.73
C TRP A 40 -11.01 -0.89 14.52
N VAL A 41 -11.33 -2.17 14.71
CA VAL A 41 -12.47 -2.56 15.55
C VAL A 41 -12.23 -2.08 16.99
N GLY A 42 -13.22 -1.39 17.56
CA GLY A 42 -13.16 -0.76 18.89
C GLY A 42 -12.56 0.65 18.90
N HIS A 43 -12.17 1.19 17.74
CA HIS A 43 -11.72 2.57 17.59
C HIS A 43 -12.82 3.49 17.07
N ASP A 44 -12.58 4.79 17.24
CA ASP A 44 -13.52 5.84 16.85
C ASP A 44 -13.47 6.06 15.33
N ALA A 45 -14.64 6.16 14.71
CA ALA A 45 -14.75 6.44 13.28
C ALA A 45 -14.22 7.83 12.92
N SER A 46 -14.28 8.82 13.80
CA SER A 46 -13.64 10.11 13.60
C SER A 46 -12.11 9.99 13.56
N GLU A 47 -11.53 9.09 14.37
CA GLU A 47 -10.09 8.78 14.31
C GLU A 47 -9.72 8.15 12.96
N LEU A 48 -10.58 7.25 12.45
CA LEU A 48 -10.43 6.66 11.13
C LEU A 48 -10.45 7.74 10.04
N MET A 49 -11.45 8.63 10.04
CA MET A 49 -11.58 9.72 9.05
C MET A 49 -10.41 10.70 9.05
N MET A 50 -9.76 10.91 10.19
CA MET A 50 -8.59 11.78 10.27
C MET A 50 -7.32 11.15 9.69
N GLN A 51 -7.25 9.82 9.65
CA GLN A 51 -6.05 9.09 9.21
C GLN A 51 -6.19 8.53 7.80
N TRP A 52 -7.39 8.12 7.42
CA TRP A 52 -7.68 7.52 6.13
C TRP A 52 -8.17 8.58 5.13
N PRO A 53 -7.79 8.47 3.85
CA PRO A 53 -8.16 9.45 2.84
C PRO A 53 -9.67 9.49 2.61
N VAL A 54 -10.23 10.69 2.67
CA VAL A 54 -11.67 10.97 2.46
C VAL A 54 -11.94 11.34 0.99
N ASP A 55 -10.93 11.84 0.29
CA ASP A 55 -10.98 12.32 -1.10
C ASP A 55 -10.95 11.19 -2.14
N ARG A 56 -10.53 10.00 -1.74
CA ARG A 56 -10.38 8.84 -2.63
C ARG A 56 -11.42 7.78 -2.31
N GLY A 57 -12.57 7.87 -2.98
CA GLY A 57 -13.53 6.78 -3.01
C GLY A 57 -14.18 6.44 -1.66
N LEU A 58 -14.32 7.42 -0.77
CA LEU A 58 -15.11 7.24 0.45
C LEU A 58 -16.60 7.36 0.11
N TYR A 59 -17.36 6.34 0.52
CA TYR A 59 -18.81 6.34 0.51
C TYR A 59 -19.32 6.13 1.94
N THR A 60 -20.31 6.93 2.33
CA THR A 60 -20.91 6.85 3.66
C THR A 60 -22.38 6.51 3.55
N SER A 61 -22.82 5.51 4.31
CA SER A 61 -24.21 5.08 4.39
C SER A 61 -24.62 5.02 5.85
N GLU A 62 -25.79 5.57 6.17
CA GLU A 62 -26.37 5.48 7.51
C GLU A 62 -27.59 4.56 7.47
N ASN A 63 -27.69 3.67 8.45
CA ASN A 63 -28.87 2.86 8.68
C ASN A 63 -29.71 3.53 9.77
N THR A 64 -30.86 4.08 9.39
CA THR A 64 -31.72 4.86 10.31
C THR A 64 -32.44 4.01 11.35
N GLU A 65 -32.52 2.69 11.17
CA GLU A 65 -33.17 1.77 12.13
C GLU A 65 -32.20 1.31 13.23
N THR A 66 -30.95 1.08 12.86
CA THR A 66 -29.91 0.58 13.79
C THR A 66 -29.00 1.69 14.30
N HIS A 67 -29.11 2.90 13.74
CA HIS A 67 -28.21 4.04 13.98
C HIS A 67 -26.73 3.72 13.71
N GLU A 68 -26.49 2.77 12.80
CA GLU A 68 -25.14 2.43 12.38
C GLU A 68 -24.72 3.27 11.17
N THR A 69 -23.45 3.64 11.12
CA THR A 69 -22.85 4.33 9.98
C THR A 69 -21.77 3.45 9.35
N ALA A 70 -21.95 3.13 8.07
CA ALA A 70 -20.98 2.42 7.25
C ALA A 70 -20.10 3.42 6.49
N TYR A 71 -18.78 3.21 6.59
CA TYR A 71 -17.73 3.96 5.93
C TYR A 71 -16.97 3.04 4.98
N THR A 72 -17.29 3.13 3.70
CA THR A 72 -16.72 2.29 2.64
C THR A 72 -15.63 3.05 1.93
N TYR A 73 -14.39 2.56 2.03
CA TYR A 73 -13.24 3.07 1.30
C TYR A 73 -12.95 2.16 0.11
N ASN A 74 -12.85 2.75 -1.08
CA ASN A 74 -12.37 2.09 -2.29
C ASN A 74 -11.36 2.96 -3.04
N PHE A 75 -10.75 2.46 -4.13
CA PHE A 75 -9.85 3.27 -4.97
C PHE A 75 -10.54 4.37 -5.80
N GLY A 76 -11.81 4.68 -5.52
CA GLY A 76 -12.61 5.63 -6.26
C GLY A 76 -13.15 5.07 -7.58
N ILE A 77 -13.56 5.97 -8.47
CA ILE A 77 -14.01 5.64 -9.83
C ILE A 77 -12.94 4.90 -10.65
N ASP A 78 -11.65 5.16 -10.39
CA ASP A 78 -10.52 4.46 -11.02
C ASP A 78 -10.40 2.98 -10.57
N ALA A 79 -11.08 2.60 -9.49
CA ALA A 79 -11.23 1.20 -9.08
C ALA A 79 -12.17 0.42 -10.02
N HIS A 80 -13.13 1.12 -10.63
CA HIS A 80 -14.19 0.55 -11.45
C HIS A 80 -13.94 0.73 -12.94
N TYR A 81 -13.20 1.77 -13.32
CA TYR A 81 -12.90 2.10 -14.71
C TYR A 81 -11.41 2.44 -14.86
N ARG A 82 -10.73 1.79 -15.80
CA ARG A 82 -9.34 2.09 -16.17
C ARG A 82 -9.29 2.61 -17.59
N THR A 83 -8.49 3.64 -17.84
CA THR A 83 -8.19 4.07 -19.21
C THR A 83 -6.94 3.37 -19.69
N ASP A 84 -7.09 2.53 -20.70
CA ASP A 84 -5.98 1.87 -21.40
C ASP A 84 -5.51 2.77 -22.54
N TYR A 85 -4.18 2.92 -22.67
CA TYR A 85 -3.53 3.71 -23.72
C TYR A 85 -2.62 2.82 -24.56
N TRP A 86 -2.67 2.96 -25.88
CA TRP A 86 -1.76 2.28 -26.79
C TRP A 86 -1.47 3.16 -28.01
N THR A 87 -0.38 2.87 -28.71
CA THR A 87 -0.06 3.53 -29.99
C THR A 87 -0.15 2.53 -31.13
N THR A 88 -0.53 3.02 -32.30
CA THR A 88 -0.43 2.27 -33.56
C THR A 88 0.33 3.09 -34.57
N ASP A 89 1.14 2.42 -35.38
CA ASP A 89 1.81 3.07 -36.51
C ASP A 89 0.77 3.51 -37.54
N GLY A 90 0.78 4.81 -37.84
CA GLY A 90 -0.01 5.47 -38.87
C GLY A 90 0.74 5.58 -40.19
N GLY A 91 0.50 6.66 -40.93
CA GLY A 91 1.19 6.92 -42.19
C GLY A 91 2.69 7.16 -42.01
N ILE A 92 3.47 7.01 -43.08
CA ILE A 92 4.87 7.42 -43.09
C ILE A 92 4.91 8.95 -43.08
N VAL A 93 5.57 9.53 -42.08
CA VAL A 93 5.72 10.99 -41.92
C VAL A 93 7.13 11.48 -42.26
N GLY A 94 8.07 10.56 -42.44
CA GLY A 94 9.44 10.89 -42.82
C GLY A 94 10.30 9.66 -43.07
N MET A 95 11.58 9.92 -43.33
CA MET A 95 12.63 8.91 -43.49
C MET A 95 13.84 9.34 -42.68
N ASP A 96 14.43 8.44 -41.91
CA ASP A 96 15.78 8.58 -41.34
C ASP A 96 16.72 7.66 -42.12
N GLY A 97 17.45 8.24 -43.08
CA GLY A 97 18.19 7.49 -44.09
C GLY A 97 17.26 6.61 -44.93
N ASN A 98 17.46 5.30 -44.89
CA ASN A 98 16.64 4.30 -45.59
C ASN A 98 15.51 3.72 -44.72
N THR A 99 15.33 4.22 -43.50
CA THR A 99 14.32 3.70 -42.55
C THR A 99 13.11 4.64 -42.51
N PRO A 100 11.89 4.15 -42.81
CA PRO A 100 10.68 4.96 -42.72
C PRO A 100 10.32 5.27 -41.27
N ILE A 101 9.96 6.52 -41.01
CA ILE A 101 9.41 6.99 -39.74
C ILE A 101 7.89 7.00 -39.86
N PHE A 102 7.22 6.26 -39.00
CA PHE A 102 5.77 6.18 -38.94
C PHE A 102 5.20 7.18 -37.91
N GLU A 103 4.08 7.79 -38.26
CA GLU A 103 3.25 8.53 -37.30
C GLU A 103 2.85 7.60 -36.16
N GLN A 104 2.93 8.07 -34.91
CA GLN A 104 2.41 7.32 -33.77
C GLN A 104 1.00 7.84 -33.44
N ILE A 105 -0.02 7.08 -33.81
CA ILE A 105 -1.41 7.42 -33.49
C ILE A 105 -1.69 6.91 -32.08
N GLY A 106 -1.91 7.83 -31.14
CA GLY A 106 -2.31 7.51 -29.78
C GLY A 106 -3.79 7.15 -29.70
N HIS A 107 -4.09 6.07 -28.99
CA HIS A 107 -5.44 5.61 -28.70
C HIS A 107 -5.69 5.58 -27.19
N SER A 108 -6.96 5.70 -26.82
CA SER A 108 -7.39 5.41 -25.47
C SER A 108 -8.76 4.74 -25.46
N GLN A 109 -8.99 3.86 -24.48
CA GLN A 109 -10.31 3.33 -24.20
C GLN A 109 -10.52 3.20 -22.69
N THR A 110 -11.73 3.54 -22.24
CA THR A 110 -12.16 3.25 -20.87
C THR A 110 -12.70 1.82 -20.80
N VAL A 111 -12.16 1.02 -19.88
CA VAL A 111 -12.53 -0.38 -19.65
C VAL A 111 -13.03 -0.54 -18.22
N PHE A 112 -14.08 -1.35 -18.03
CA PHE A 112 -14.55 -1.73 -16.70
C PHE A 112 -13.57 -2.70 -16.03
N VAL A 113 -13.23 -2.43 -14.78
CA VAL A 113 -12.32 -3.23 -13.97
C VAL A 113 -13.13 -4.30 -13.23
N PRO A 114 -12.81 -5.61 -13.39
CA PRO A 114 -13.50 -6.69 -12.67
C PRO A 114 -13.39 -6.55 -11.15
N THR A 115 -14.43 -6.98 -10.43
CA THR A 115 -14.55 -6.87 -8.97
C THR A 115 -13.38 -7.53 -8.22
N GLU A 116 -12.77 -8.58 -8.78
CA GLU A 116 -11.61 -9.26 -8.18
C GLU A 116 -10.34 -8.39 -8.14
N GLN A 117 -10.35 -7.25 -8.84
CA GLN A 117 -9.26 -6.27 -8.83
C GLN A 117 -9.55 -5.06 -7.94
N HIS A 118 -10.73 -5.01 -7.31
CA HIS A 118 -11.10 -3.92 -6.43
C HIS A 118 -10.41 -4.09 -5.07
N CYS A 119 -10.19 -2.96 -4.40
CA CYS A 119 -9.96 -2.93 -2.97
C CYS A 119 -11.11 -2.14 -2.37
N GLU A 120 -11.90 -2.83 -1.57
CA GLU A 120 -12.97 -2.22 -0.81
C GLU A 120 -12.85 -2.68 0.64
N VAL A 121 -12.94 -1.71 1.55
CA VAL A 121 -13.08 -1.98 2.98
C VAL A 121 -14.21 -1.13 3.51
N THR A 122 -15.14 -1.77 4.21
CA THR A 122 -16.26 -1.09 4.85
C THR A 122 -16.13 -1.21 6.35
N PHE A 123 -16.04 -0.09 7.06
CA PHE A 123 -16.07 -0.04 8.51
C PHE A 123 -17.47 0.34 8.96
N VAL A 124 -18.06 -0.42 9.87
CA VAL A 124 -19.38 -0.07 10.44
C VAL A 124 -19.20 0.40 11.86
N ALA A 125 -19.60 1.64 12.12
CA ALA A 125 -19.65 2.24 13.43
C ALA A 125 -21.08 2.21 13.98
N ASN A 126 -21.19 2.06 15.30
CA ASN A 126 -22.46 2.17 16.01
C ASN A 126 -22.86 3.65 16.23
N ALA A 127 -23.96 3.86 16.96
CA ALA A 127 -24.48 5.20 17.26
C ALA A 127 -23.50 6.09 18.05
N GLU A 128 -22.58 5.50 18.81
CA GLU A 128 -21.52 6.21 19.53
C GLU A 128 -20.30 6.53 18.65
N GLY A 129 -20.30 6.14 17.37
CA GLY A 129 -19.19 6.33 16.46
C GLY A 129 -18.04 5.33 16.65
N ILE A 130 -18.25 4.24 17.39
CA ILE A 130 -17.25 3.18 17.59
C ILE A 130 -17.41 2.11 16.52
N ILE A 131 -16.32 1.78 15.84
CA ILE A 131 -16.28 0.72 14.82
C ILE A 131 -16.50 -0.64 15.49
N THR A 132 -17.60 -1.31 15.15
CA THR A 132 -17.99 -2.61 15.73
C THR A 132 -17.62 -3.79 14.83
N ARG A 133 -17.59 -3.57 13.52
CA ARG A 133 -17.25 -4.59 12.52
C ARG A 133 -16.67 -3.96 11.26
N TYR A 134 -16.07 -4.81 10.44
CA TYR A 134 -15.59 -4.43 9.12
C TYR A 134 -15.92 -5.52 8.10
N ASP A 135 -16.09 -5.13 6.84
CA ASP A 135 -16.10 -6.00 5.67
C ASP A 135 -14.87 -5.68 4.82
N PHE A 136 -14.22 -6.71 4.28
CA PHE A 136 -12.96 -6.58 3.57
C PHE A 136 -12.98 -7.38 2.26
N ALA A 137 -13.08 -6.67 1.15
CA ALA A 137 -13.00 -7.20 -0.20
C ALA A 137 -11.75 -6.64 -0.88
N GLY A 138 -10.59 -7.22 -0.56
CA GLY A 138 -9.31 -6.53 -0.72
C GLY A 138 -8.13 -7.31 -1.29
N SER A 139 -8.36 -8.19 -2.27
CA SER A 139 -7.31 -8.97 -2.96
C SER A 139 -6.16 -8.10 -3.50
N LYS A 140 -6.41 -6.82 -3.77
CA LYS A 140 -5.43 -5.83 -4.28
C LYS A 140 -5.17 -4.63 -3.34
N CYS A 141 -5.60 -4.68 -2.08
CA CYS A 141 -5.45 -3.57 -1.12
C CYS A 141 -4.01 -3.30 -0.64
N GLN A 142 -3.08 -4.22 -0.88
CA GLN A 142 -1.73 -4.19 -0.28
C GLN A 142 -0.91 -2.91 -0.51
N PRO A 143 -0.92 -2.26 -1.69
CA PRO A 143 -0.17 -1.03 -1.92
C PRO A 143 -0.64 0.15 -1.06
N TYR A 144 -1.89 0.14 -0.62
CA TYR A 144 -2.58 1.35 -0.16
C TYR A 144 -2.70 1.41 1.36
N PHE A 145 -2.80 0.25 2.00
CA PHE A 145 -2.84 0.14 3.45
C PHE A 145 -1.49 0.40 4.13
N ARG A 146 -0.38 0.35 3.37
CA ARG A 146 0.97 0.65 3.88
C ARG A 146 1.12 2.13 4.31
N GLY A 147 0.34 3.04 3.74
CA GLY A 147 0.42 4.48 4.00
C GLY A 147 -0.66 5.05 4.92
N TRP A 148 -1.84 4.42 5.01
CA TRP A 148 -3.01 5.00 5.68
C TRP A 148 -3.31 4.39 7.08
N GLY A 149 -2.67 3.26 7.39
CA GLY A 149 -2.27 2.94 8.77
C GLY A 149 -3.32 2.33 9.71
N ARG A 150 -2.76 1.84 10.82
CA ARG A 150 -3.43 1.28 12.02
C ARG A 150 -3.88 2.42 12.94
N PRO A 151 -4.86 2.20 13.83
CA PRO A 151 -5.23 3.20 14.80
C PRO A 151 -4.05 3.56 15.72
N ARG A 152 -4.06 4.77 16.26
CA ARG A 152 -3.06 5.19 17.22
C ARG A 152 -3.29 4.45 18.53
N LYS A 153 -2.20 4.02 19.16
CA LYS A 153 -2.28 3.48 20.52
C LYS A 153 -2.83 4.59 21.42
N LYS A 154 -3.97 4.33 22.08
CA LYS A 154 -4.45 5.17 23.18
C LYS A 154 -3.34 5.18 24.24
N LYS A 155 -2.85 6.38 24.57
CA LYS A 155 -1.86 6.59 25.64
C LYS A 155 -2.48 6.38 27.01
#